data_AF-A0A2W0DWS0-F1
#
_entry.id   AF-A0A2W0DWS0-F1
#
_cell.length_a   1.000
_cell.length_b   1.000
_cell.length_c   1.000
_cell.angle_alpha   90.00
_cell.angle_beta   90.00
_cell.angle_gamma   90.00
#
_symmetry.space_group_name_H-M   'P 1'
#
loop_
_entity.id
_entity.type
_entity.pdbx_description
1 polymer ?
#
loop_
_entity_poly.entity_id
_entity_poly.type
_entity_poly.pdbx_seq_one_letter_code
_entity_poly.pdbx_strand_id
1 'polypeptide(L)'
;MTIVVPAGCFLNMSVRGSGLRVTGSTTAVECYGLAAVVPGMFCNWSGVYRFKDVNGRQYAQETTSVRSGCGQAVFNIPSVKKHTLRPGSMCVDFRNNGEVRGRTCMAIYR
;
A
#
# COMPACT_ATOMS: atom_id res chain seq x y z
N MET A 1 -16.99 23.87 -18.84
CA MET A 1 -16.39 22.52 -18.80
C MET A 1 -16.54 22.01 -17.38
N THR A 2 -17.34 20.97 -17.14
CA THR A 2 -17.57 20.44 -15.79
C THR A 2 -16.66 19.23 -15.61
N ILE A 3 -15.73 19.31 -14.66
CA ILE A 3 -14.82 18.21 -14.33
C ILE A 3 -15.51 17.37 -13.24
N VAL A 4 -15.81 16.11 -13.56
CA VAL A 4 -16.32 15.16 -12.56
C VAL A 4 -15.11 14.53 -11.88
N VAL A 5 -14.90 14.89 -10.61
CA VAL A 5 -13.85 14.28 -9.78
C VAL A 5 -14.46 13.11 -8.99
N PRO A 6 -13.93 11.88 -9.11
CA PRO A 6 -14.39 10.75 -8.31
C PRO A 6 -14.24 11.04 -6.81
N ALA A 7 -15.26 10.72 -6.02
CA ALA A 7 -15.19 10.79 -4.57
C ALA A 7 -14.87 9.40 -4.00
N GLY A 8 -13.89 9.31 -3.11
CA GLY A 8 -13.47 8.04 -2.50
C GLY A 8 -11.98 8.00 -2.19
N CYS A 9 -11.50 6.84 -1.75
CA CYS A 9 -10.10 6.61 -1.43
C CYS A 9 -9.52 5.50 -2.28
N PHE A 10 -8.30 5.70 -2.76
CA PHE A 10 -7.54 4.76 -3.55
C PHE A 10 -6.32 4.30 -2.76
N LEU A 11 -6.00 3.01 -2.86
CA LEU A 11 -4.77 2.45 -2.34
C LEU A 11 -3.85 2.17 -3.53
N ASN A 12 -2.98 3.13 -3.81
CA ASN A 12 -2.07 3.08 -4.94
C ASN A 12 -0.74 2.48 -4.49
N MET A 13 -0.17 1.63 -5.35
CA MET A 13 1.12 1.00 -5.11
C MET A 13 2.00 1.14 -6.33
N SER A 14 3.25 1.48 -6.09
CA SER A 14 4.30 1.52 -7.10
C SER A 14 5.49 0.74 -6.57
N VAL A 15 6.11 -0.06 -7.44
CA VAL A 15 7.33 -0.80 -7.15
C VAL A 15 8.37 -0.35 -8.17
N ARG A 16 9.55 0.04 -7.67
CA ARG A 16 10.70 0.44 -8.47
C ARG A 16 11.76 -0.64 -8.37
N GLY A 17 12.34 -0.98 -9.51
CA GLY A 17 13.30 -2.07 -9.59
C GLY A 17 13.66 -2.43 -11.02
N SER A 18 14.48 -3.47 -11.15
CA SER A 18 14.79 -4.11 -12.44
C SER A 18 14.76 -5.62 -12.26
N GLY A 19 14.01 -6.30 -13.13
CA GLY A 19 13.66 -7.71 -12.98
C GLY A 19 13.12 -8.00 -11.57
N LEU A 20 13.80 -8.91 -10.86
CA LEU A 20 13.42 -9.31 -9.50
C LEU A 20 14.00 -8.42 -8.39
N ARG A 21 14.82 -7.43 -8.71
CA ARG A 21 15.47 -6.59 -7.72
C ARG A 21 14.62 -5.36 -7.44
N VAL A 22 14.02 -5.29 -6.25
CA VAL A 22 13.25 -4.11 -5.81
C VAL A 22 14.19 -3.13 -5.11
N THR A 23 14.25 -1.92 -5.65
CA THR A 23 15.04 -0.81 -5.11
C THR A 23 14.20 0.17 -4.30
N GLY A 24 12.88 0.07 -4.39
CA GLY A 24 11.94 0.76 -3.53
C GLY A 24 10.49 0.42 -3.87
N SER A 25 9.59 0.68 -2.94
CA SER A 25 8.15 0.64 -3.18
C SER A 25 7.51 1.86 -2.56
N THR A 26 6.52 2.46 -3.20
CA THR A 26 5.71 3.51 -2.57
C THR A 26 4.27 3.07 -2.62
N THR A 27 3.66 2.95 -1.45
CA THR A 27 2.23 2.73 -1.33
C THR A 27 1.61 3.99 -0.75
N ALA A 28 0.57 4.50 -1.38
CA ALA A 28 -0.12 5.71 -0.96
C ALA A 28 -1.60 5.42 -0.79
N VAL A 29 -2.19 6.00 0.26
CA VAL A 29 -3.64 6.17 0.34
C VAL A 29 -3.92 7.57 -0.15
N GLU A 30 -4.76 7.69 -1.17
CA GLU A 30 -5.14 8.95 -1.80
C GLU A 30 -6.65 9.07 -1.84
N CYS A 31 -7.21 9.96 -1.03
CA CYS A 31 -8.64 10.26 -1.04
C CYS A 31 -8.95 11.55 -1.78
N TYR A 32 -10.08 11.56 -2.48
CA TYR A 32 -10.57 12.67 -3.28
C TYR A 32 -12.02 13.03 -2.91
N GLY A 33 -12.40 14.28 -3.18
CA GLY A 33 -13.73 14.80 -2.86
C GLY A 33 -13.99 14.86 -1.35
N LEU A 34 -15.22 14.55 -0.93
CA LEU A 34 -15.62 14.60 0.48
C LEU A 34 -14.80 13.66 1.38
N ALA A 35 -14.31 12.54 0.84
CA ALA A 35 -13.47 11.61 1.59
C ALA A 35 -12.11 12.23 1.99
N ALA A 36 -11.62 13.24 1.25
CA ALA A 36 -10.36 13.91 1.55
C ALA A 36 -10.42 14.80 2.80
N VAL A 37 -11.63 15.23 3.18
CA VAL A 37 -11.84 16.20 4.26
C VAL A 37 -12.44 15.60 5.53
N VAL A 38 -12.71 14.29 5.56
CA VAL A 38 -13.21 13.59 6.77
C VAL A 38 -12.09 13.55 7.82
N PRO A 39 -12.20 14.31 8.93
CA PRO A 39 -11.19 14.29 9.98
C PRO A 39 -11.20 12.94 10.68
N GLY A 40 -10.03 12.43 11.06
CA GLY A 40 -9.96 11.21 11.86
C GLY A 40 -10.25 9.92 11.11
N MET A 41 -10.36 9.95 9.78
CA MET A 41 -10.68 8.76 8.99
C MET A 41 -9.59 7.69 9.07
N PHE A 42 -8.32 8.10 9.20
CA PHE A 42 -7.18 7.20 9.28
C PHE A 42 -6.40 7.39 10.57
N CYS A 43 -6.52 6.42 11.47
CA CYS A 43 -5.88 6.42 12.78
C CYS A 43 -5.07 5.14 12.98
N ASN A 44 -3.93 5.24 13.68
CA ASN A 44 -3.12 4.08 14.07
C ASN A 44 -2.89 3.10 12.91
N TRP A 45 -2.50 3.65 11.77
CA TRP A 45 -2.49 2.92 10.53
C TRP A 45 -1.13 2.28 10.24
N SER A 46 -1.12 1.18 9.49
CA SER A 46 0.08 0.46 9.06
C SER A 46 -0.13 -0.25 7.73
N GLY A 47 0.97 -0.63 7.09
CA GLY A 47 0.98 -1.50 5.91
C GLY A 47 1.52 -2.88 6.26
N VAL A 48 0.90 -3.92 5.72
CA VAL A 48 1.43 -5.29 5.76
C VAL A 48 1.72 -5.75 4.35
N TYR A 49 2.99 -5.76 3.98
CA TYR A 49 3.46 -6.26 2.71
C TYR A 49 3.64 -7.77 2.76
N ARG A 50 3.11 -8.48 1.77
CA ARG A 50 3.19 -9.94 1.65
C ARG A 50 3.70 -10.29 0.27
N PHE A 51 4.65 -11.21 0.26
CA PHE A 51 5.30 -11.66 -0.96
C PHE A 51 4.97 -13.13 -1.19
N LYS A 52 4.40 -13.41 -2.36
CA LYS A 52 4.06 -14.75 -2.80
C LYS A 52 4.85 -15.10 -4.04
N ASP A 53 5.24 -16.36 -4.15
CA ASP A 53 5.83 -16.89 -5.38
C ASP A 53 4.74 -17.18 -6.44
N VAL A 54 5.16 -17.62 -7.62
CA VAL A 54 4.27 -18.02 -8.73
C VAL A 54 3.30 -19.15 -8.38
N ASN A 55 3.61 -19.96 -7.36
CA ASN A 55 2.74 -21.04 -6.88
C ASN A 55 1.78 -20.53 -5.79
N GLY A 56 1.75 -19.22 -5.53
CA GLY A 56 0.90 -18.59 -4.53
C GLY A 56 1.39 -18.77 -3.08
N ARG A 57 2.56 -19.38 -2.86
CA ARG A 57 3.09 -19.60 -1.52
C ARG A 57 3.69 -18.31 -0.98
N GLN A 58 3.19 -17.85 0.17
CA GLN A 58 3.77 -16.71 0.87
C GLN A 58 5.14 -17.12 1.43
N TYR A 59 6.19 -16.42 1.02
CA TYR A 59 7.56 -16.71 1.46
C TYR A 59 8.14 -15.60 2.35
N ALA A 60 7.56 -14.41 2.32
CA ALA A 60 7.97 -13.29 3.17
C ALA A 60 6.80 -12.38 3.50
N GLN A 61 6.94 -11.67 4.62
CA GLN A 61 6.02 -10.63 5.06
C GLN A 61 6.81 -9.53 5.77
N GLU A 62 6.48 -8.28 5.46
CA GLU A 62 7.03 -7.10 6.12
C GLU A 62 5.88 -6.23 6.63
N THR A 63 5.86 -5.96 7.93
CA THR A 63 4.89 -5.05 8.55
C THR A 63 5.59 -3.72 8.79
N THR A 64 5.01 -2.62 8.33
CA THR A 64 5.51 -1.28 8.68
C THR A 64 5.17 -0.94 10.13
N SER A 65 5.94 -0.04 10.72
CA SER A 65 5.55 0.57 12.00
C SER A 65 4.16 1.18 11.92
N VAL A 66 3.42 1.09 13.01
CA VAL A 66 2.13 1.76 13.15
C VAL A 66 2.39 3.25 13.32
N ARG A 67 1.77 4.08 12.47
CA ARG A 67 1.77 5.53 12.66
C ARG A 67 0.66 5.89 13.63
N SER A 68 1.04 6.28 14.84
CA SER A 68 0.11 6.63 15.90
C SER A 68 -0.62 7.94 15.62
N GLY A 69 -1.84 8.04 16.15
CA GLY A 69 -2.69 9.20 15.98
C GLY A 69 -3.49 9.17 14.68
N CYS A 70 -4.30 10.21 14.48
CA CYS A 70 -5.18 10.34 13.34
C CYS A 70 -4.65 11.38 12.36
N GLY A 71 -4.62 11.03 11.07
CA GLY A 71 -3.92 11.81 10.06
C GLY A 71 -4.78 12.25 8.88
N GLN A 72 -4.10 12.87 7.93
CA GLN A 72 -4.67 13.36 6.67
C GLN A 72 -5.17 12.22 5.79
N ALA A 73 -6.04 12.55 4.83
CA ALA A 73 -6.61 11.60 3.89
C ALA A 73 -5.71 11.27 2.68
N VAL A 74 -4.50 11.85 2.65
CA VAL A 74 -3.45 11.55 1.67
C VAL A 74 -2.14 11.30 2.42
N PHE A 75 -1.59 10.09 2.30
CA PHE A 75 -0.31 9.76 2.95
C PHE A 75 0.37 8.56 2.29
N ASN A 76 1.70 8.51 2.47
CA ASN A 76 2.52 7.39 2.05
C ASN A 76 2.72 6.40 3.20
N ILE A 77 2.49 5.13 2.91
CA ILE A 77 2.88 4.00 3.74
C ILE A 77 4.36 3.72 3.48
N PRO A 78 5.19 3.55 4.52
CA PRO A 78 6.61 3.27 4.36
C PRO A 78 6.90 2.12 3.39
N SER A 79 7.99 2.26 2.65
CA SER A 79 8.49 1.28 1.68
C SER A 79 8.99 0.02 2.36
N VAL A 80 8.95 -1.11 1.64
CA VAL A 80 9.66 -2.33 2.06
C VAL A 80 11.17 -2.16 1.93
N LYS A 81 11.94 -2.98 2.63
CA LYS A 81 13.40 -2.98 2.51
C LYS A 81 13.81 -3.33 1.08
N LYS A 82 14.96 -2.83 0.63
CA LYS A 82 15.53 -3.20 -0.68
C LYS A 82 15.98 -4.65 -0.65
N HIS A 83 15.45 -5.48 -1.54
CA HIS A 83 15.85 -6.89 -1.63
C HIS A 83 15.48 -7.51 -2.99
N THR A 84 16.01 -8.70 -3.24
CA THR A 84 15.67 -9.51 -4.41
C THR A 84 14.43 -10.34 -4.09
N LEU A 85 13.38 -10.17 -4.88
CA LEU A 85 12.13 -10.93 -4.79
C LEU A 85 12.21 -12.25 -5.55
N ARG A 86 11.27 -13.15 -5.27
CA ARG A 86 10.96 -14.28 -6.14
C ARG A 86 9.88 -13.85 -7.14
N PRO A 87 9.85 -14.40 -8.36
CA PRO A 87 8.74 -14.17 -9.27
C PRO A 87 7.42 -14.58 -8.60
N GLY A 88 6.36 -13.80 -8.82
CA GLY A 88 5.04 -14.01 -8.21
C GLY A 88 4.30 -12.69 -8.00
N SER A 89 3.95 -12.36 -6.76
CA SER A 89 3.19 -11.16 -6.44
C SER A 89 3.65 -10.50 -5.14
N MET A 90 3.60 -9.18 -5.11
CA MET A 90 3.79 -8.34 -3.95
C MET A 90 2.47 -7.62 -3.65
N CYS A 91 1.85 -7.91 -2.51
CA CYS A 91 0.62 -7.27 -2.06
C CYS A 91 0.87 -6.44 -0.81
N VAL A 92 0.10 -5.38 -0.63
CA VAL A 92 0.09 -4.58 0.60
C VAL A 92 -1.34 -4.49 1.14
N ASP A 93 -1.49 -4.85 2.40
CA ASP A 93 -2.73 -4.65 3.16
C ASP A 93 -2.62 -3.37 3.95
N PHE A 94 -3.51 -2.43 3.67
CA PHE A 94 -3.65 -1.22 4.49
C PHE A 94 -4.50 -1.52 5.72
N ARG A 95 -3.95 -1.26 6.90
CA ARG A 95 -4.63 -1.39 8.18
C ARG A 95 -4.90 -0.03 8.79
N ASN A 96 -6.10 0.15 9.34
CA ASN A 96 -6.55 1.35 10.04
C ASN A 96 -7.16 0.92 11.37
N ASN A 97 -6.66 1.44 12.50
CA ASN A 97 -6.99 0.95 13.84
C ASN A 97 -6.86 -0.58 13.98
N GLY A 98 -5.85 -1.16 13.33
CA GLY A 98 -5.63 -2.61 13.35
C GLY A 98 -6.54 -3.42 12.43
N GLU A 99 -7.53 -2.86 11.75
CA GLU A 99 -8.39 -3.59 10.79
C GLU A 99 -7.92 -3.42 9.36
N VAL A 100 -7.98 -4.48 8.53
CA VAL A 100 -7.67 -4.39 7.10
C VAL A 100 -8.79 -3.64 6.38
N ARG A 101 -8.45 -2.50 5.76
CA ARG A 101 -9.41 -1.65 5.03
C ARG A 101 -9.26 -1.72 3.52
N GLY A 102 -8.10 -2.17 3.03
CA GLY A 102 -7.85 -2.28 1.61
C GLY A 102 -6.64 -3.15 1.32
N ARG A 103 -6.58 -3.65 0.09
CA ARG A 103 -5.45 -4.41 -0.44
C ARG A 103 -5.19 -3.98 -1.86
N THR A 104 -3.92 -3.79 -2.19
CA THR A 104 -3.47 -3.66 -3.57
C THR A 104 -2.29 -4.59 -3.81
N CYS A 105 -2.14 -5.04 -5.05
CA CYS A 105 -1.15 -6.04 -5.42
C CYS A 105 -0.51 -5.67 -6.75
N MET A 106 0.77 -5.97 -6.85
CA MET A 106 1.52 -5.93 -8.10
C MET A 106 2.10 -7.32 -8.38
N ALA A 107 2.05 -7.70 -9.65
CA ALA A 107 2.74 -8.89 -10.10
C ALA A 107 4.22 -8.57 -10.34
N ILE A 108 5.09 -9.50 -9.96
CA ILE A 108 6.55 -9.37 -10.07
C ILE A 108 7.04 -10.50 -10.96
N TYR A 109 7.54 -10.14 -12.14
CA TYR A 109 8.09 -11.08 -13.12
C TYR A 109 9.51 -10.66 -13.51
N ARG A 110 10.24 -11.57 -14.14
CA ARG A 110 11.56 -11.28 -14.73
C ARG A 110 11.40 -10.54 -16.05
#